data_AF-H9FIU4-F1
#
_entry.id   AF-H9FIU4-F1
#
_cell.length_a   1.000
_cell.length_b   1.000
_cell.length_c   1.000
_cell.angle_alpha   90.00
_cell.angle_beta   90.00
_cell.angle_gamma   90.00
#
_symmetry.space_group_name_H-M   'P 1'
#
loop_
_entity.id
_entity.type
_entity.pdbx_description
1 polymer ?
#
loop_
_entity_poly.entity_id
_entity_poly.type
_entity_poly.pdbx_seq_one_letter_code
_entity_poly.pdbx_strand_id
1 'polypeptide(L)'
;FTSPCYPNDCPNSQACMWTLRAPTGYIIQITFNDFDIEEAPNCIYDSLSLDNGESQTKFCGATAKGLSFNSSANEMHVSFSSDFSIQKKGFNASYIRVAVSLRNQKVILPQTSDAYQVSVAKSVSIPELSAFTLCFEATKVGHEDNDWTAFSYSNASFTQLLS
;
A
#
# COMPACT_ATOMS: atom_id res chain seq x y z
N PHE A 1 -2.52 15.18 5.55
CA PHE A 1 -3.01 16.12 4.54
C PHE A 1 -4.42 16.53 4.90
N THR A 2 -4.87 17.68 4.42
CA THR A 2 -6.17 18.25 4.80
C THR A 2 -6.90 18.70 3.55
N SER A 3 -8.21 18.94 3.67
CA SER A 3 -8.89 19.79 2.70
C SER A 3 -8.24 21.19 2.71
N PRO A 4 -8.35 21.96 1.61
CA PRO A 4 -7.66 23.25 1.46
C PRO A 4 -7.89 24.27 2.58
N CYS A 5 -8.98 24.14 3.33
CA CYS A 5 -9.43 25.17 4.25
C CYS A 5 -9.62 24.71 5.69
N TYR A 6 -9.38 23.43 5.98
CA TYR A 6 -9.37 22.91 7.34
C TYR A 6 -8.40 23.72 8.24
N PRO A 7 -8.80 24.09 9.47
CA PRO A 7 -10.05 23.73 10.15
C PRO A 7 -11.21 24.73 9.93
N ASN A 8 -11.02 25.73 9.06
CA ASN A 8 -12.08 26.68 8.68
C ASN A 8 -13.01 26.06 7.63
N ASP A 9 -14.12 26.76 7.37
CA ASP A 9 -15.11 26.37 6.38
C ASP A 9 -14.49 26.25 4.97
N CYS A 10 -14.69 25.08 4.34
CA CYS A 10 -14.26 24.82 2.97
C CYS A 10 -15.04 25.69 1.99
N PRO A 11 -14.37 26.46 1.10
CA PRO A 11 -14.99 27.18 0.03
C PRO A 11 -15.83 26.24 -0.83
N ASN A 12 -16.83 26.83 -1.44
CA ASN A 12 -17.67 26.16 -2.40
C ASN A 12 -16.87 25.86 -3.68
N SER A 13 -17.34 24.87 -4.46
CA SER A 13 -16.83 24.51 -5.79
C SER A 13 -15.36 24.06 -5.80
N GLN A 14 -14.94 23.32 -4.78
CA GLN A 14 -13.62 22.71 -4.74
C GLN A 14 -13.62 21.38 -5.50
N ALA A 15 -12.51 21.09 -6.18
CA ALA A 15 -12.22 19.79 -6.76
C ALA A 15 -10.76 19.47 -6.47
N CYS A 16 -10.52 18.59 -5.51
CA CYS A 16 -9.19 18.20 -5.07
C CYS A 16 -8.97 16.71 -5.28
N MET A 17 -7.76 16.35 -5.68
CA MET A 17 -7.35 14.96 -5.84
C MET A 17 -5.98 14.73 -5.21
N TRP A 18 -5.86 13.67 -4.44
CA TRP A 18 -4.59 13.18 -3.89
C TRP A 18 -4.38 11.74 -4.33
N THR A 19 -3.21 11.48 -4.89
CA THR A 19 -2.74 10.12 -5.17
C THR A 19 -1.70 9.76 -4.13
N LEU A 20 -2.06 8.84 -3.24
CA LEU A 20 -1.17 8.31 -2.22
C LEU A 20 -0.42 7.12 -2.82
N ARG A 21 0.91 7.09 -2.70
CA ARG A 21 1.76 6.03 -3.26
C ARG A 21 2.68 5.42 -2.21
N ALA A 22 2.86 4.11 -2.29
CA ALA A 22 3.82 3.33 -1.54
C ALA A 22 4.71 2.50 -2.47
N PRO A 23 5.92 2.10 -2.03
CA PRO A 23 6.72 1.13 -2.76
C PRO A 23 6.01 -0.22 -2.89
N THR A 24 6.41 -1.03 -3.87
CA THR A 24 5.96 -2.42 -3.99
C THR A 24 6.22 -3.19 -2.68
N GLY A 25 5.27 -4.04 -2.29
CA GLY A 25 5.30 -4.77 -1.01
C GLY A 25 4.70 -3.99 0.16
N TYR A 26 4.16 -2.79 -0.08
CA TYR A 26 3.41 -2.02 0.90
C TYR A 26 2.01 -1.68 0.38
N ILE A 27 1.06 -1.59 1.29
CA ILE A 27 -0.23 -0.93 1.09
C ILE A 27 -0.25 0.40 1.83
N ILE A 28 -1.29 1.19 1.57
CA ILE A 28 -1.56 2.47 2.23
C ILE A 28 -2.71 2.25 3.21
N GLN A 29 -2.49 2.66 4.46
CA GLN A 29 -3.57 2.81 5.44
C GLN A 29 -3.78 4.29 5.68
N ILE A 30 -4.96 4.80 5.31
CA ILE A 30 -5.40 6.16 5.60
C ILE A 30 -6.26 6.17 6.87
N THR A 31 -6.14 7.22 7.68
CA THR A 31 -6.94 7.49 8.87
C THR A 31 -7.46 8.92 8.80
N PHE A 32 -8.78 9.08 8.96
CA PHE A 32 -9.41 10.39 9.04
C PHE A 32 -9.48 10.84 10.50
N ASN A 33 -8.49 11.62 10.92
CA ASN A 33 -8.39 12.14 12.29
C ASN A 33 -9.54 13.09 12.64
N ASP A 34 -10.00 13.83 11.64
CA ASP A 34 -11.18 14.67 11.74
C ASP A 34 -11.88 14.74 10.37
N PHE A 35 -13.20 14.74 10.36
CA PHE A 35 -14.00 14.71 9.14
C PHE A 35 -15.40 15.27 9.43
N ASP A 36 -15.77 16.33 8.72
CA ASP A 36 -17.10 16.92 8.72
C ASP A 36 -17.26 17.77 7.45
N ILE A 37 -18.01 17.23 6.49
CA ILE A 37 -18.39 17.91 5.24
C ILE A 37 -19.92 17.94 5.14
N GLU A 38 -20.49 18.69 4.20
CA GLU A 38 -21.96 18.77 4.08
C GLU A 38 -22.59 17.38 4.00
N GLU A 39 -23.67 17.17 4.77
CA GLU A 39 -24.39 15.89 4.79
C GLU A 39 -25.56 15.91 3.81
N ALA A 40 -25.63 14.88 2.97
CA ALA A 40 -26.73 14.70 2.03
C ALA A 40 -26.98 13.20 1.75
N PRO A 41 -28.21 12.79 1.40
CA PRO A 41 -28.46 11.43 0.92
C PRO A 41 -27.52 11.08 -0.24
N ASN A 42 -26.83 9.95 -0.15
CA ASN A 42 -25.83 9.49 -1.13
C ASN A 42 -24.65 10.47 -1.39
N CYS A 43 -24.43 11.45 -0.50
CA CYS A 43 -23.37 12.45 -0.63
C CYS A 43 -23.40 13.17 -1.99
N ILE A 44 -24.59 13.66 -2.37
CA ILE A 44 -24.81 14.32 -3.67
C ILE A 44 -24.30 15.77 -3.73
N TYR A 45 -24.08 16.43 -2.58
CA TYR A 45 -23.51 17.77 -2.51
C TYR A 45 -22.00 17.66 -2.29
N ASP A 46 -21.51 17.87 -1.08
CA ASP A 46 -20.13 17.56 -0.72
C ASP A 46 -19.89 16.04 -0.66
N SER A 47 -18.76 15.61 -1.20
CA SER A 47 -18.35 14.22 -1.09
C SER A 47 -16.83 14.06 -1.03
N LEU A 48 -16.39 13.11 -0.22
CA LEU A 48 -15.04 12.54 -0.33
C LEU A 48 -15.18 11.11 -0.86
N SER A 49 -14.59 10.85 -2.02
CA SER A 49 -14.44 9.51 -2.58
C SER A 49 -13.07 8.95 -2.24
N LEU A 50 -13.07 7.72 -1.72
CA LEU A 50 -11.86 6.92 -1.51
C LEU A 50 -11.88 5.72 -2.46
N ASP A 51 -10.95 5.70 -3.40
CA ASP A 51 -10.69 4.55 -4.27
C ASP A 51 -9.47 3.79 -3.74
N ASN A 52 -9.72 2.56 -3.31
CA ASN A 52 -8.72 1.70 -2.68
C ASN A 52 -8.06 0.72 -3.68
N GLY A 53 -8.43 0.78 -4.97
CA GLY A 53 -7.96 -0.10 -6.04
C GLY A 53 -8.89 -1.29 -6.34
N GLU A 54 -9.84 -1.60 -5.47
CA GLU A 54 -10.87 -2.63 -5.69
C GLU A 54 -12.28 -2.05 -5.69
N SER A 55 -12.50 -0.98 -4.92
CA SER A 55 -13.79 -0.34 -4.72
C SER A 55 -13.62 1.15 -4.48
N GLN A 56 -14.67 1.90 -4.83
CA GLN A 56 -14.77 3.31 -4.52
C GLN A 56 -15.90 3.54 -3.52
N THR A 57 -15.58 4.11 -2.37
CA THR A 57 -16.56 4.45 -1.31
C THR A 57 -16.67 5.96 -1.16
N LYS A 58 -17.89 6.48 -1.00
CA LYS A 58 -18.16 7.90 -0.77
C LYS A 58 -18.51 8.16 0.70
N PHE A 59 -18.04 9.29 1.21
CA PHE A 59 -18.27 9.76 2.57
C PHE A 59 -18.73 11.21 2.55
N CYS A 60 -19.63 11.55 3.47
CA CYS A 60 -20.12 12.90 3.76
C CYS A 60 -20.62 13.01 5.21
N GLY A 61 -21.02 14.21 5.66
CA GLY A 61 -21.29 14.45 7.07
C GLY A 61 -20.07 14.12 7.93
N ALA A 62 -20.29 13.45 9.07
CA ALA A 62 -19.22 12.97 9.95
C ALA A 62 -18.89 11.47 9.77
N THR A 63 -19.34 10.84 8.69
CA THR A 63 -19.33 9.36 8.53
C THR A 63 -17.93 8.72 8.53
N ALA A 64 -16.89 9.44 8.10
CA ALA A 64 -15.53 8.92 8.07
C ALA A 64 -14.70 9.26 9.33
N LYS A 65 -15.22 10.05 10.27
CA LYS A 65 -14.46 10.58 11.41
C LYS A 65 -13.96 9.45 12.31
N GLY A 66 -12.64 9.39 12.53
CA GLY A 66 -11.98 8.37 13.35
C GLY A 66 -11.83 7.00 12.67
N LEU A 67 -12.26 6.86 11.42
CA LEU A 67 -12.14 5.60 10.68
C LEU A 67 -10.82 5.51 9.93
N SER A 68 -10.38 4.27 9.70
CA SER A 68 -9.22 3.95 8.89
C SER A 68 -9.58 2.98 7.77
N PHE A 69 -8.91 3.14 6.62
CA PHE A 69 -9.17 2.36 5.42
C PHE A 69 -7.85 1.94 4.79
N ASN A 70 -7.84 0.74 4.21
CA ASN A 70 -6.68 0.16 3.55
C ASN A 70 -6.86 0.14 2.04
N SER A 71 -5.77 0.39 1.31
CA SER A 71 -5.70 0.09 -0.11
C SER A 71 -5.48 -1.40 -0.35
N SER A 72 -5.94 -1.86 -1.49
CA SER A 72 -5.75 -3.23 -1.96
C SER A 72 -4.38 -3.40 -2.64
N ALA A 73 -3.78 -2.30 -3.10
CA ALA A 73 -2.46 -2.25 -3.70
C ALA A 73 -1.60 -1.13 -3.09
N ASN A 74 -0.48 -0.80 -3.73
CA ASN A 74 0.47 0.22 -3.28
C ASN A 74 0.08 1.66 -3.68
N GLU A 75 -1.15 1.88 -4.16
CA GLU A 75 -1.71 3.17 -4.55
C GLU A 75 -3.14 3.31 -4.02
N MET A 76 -3.52 4.55 -3.65
CA MET A 76 -4.87 4.90 -3.18
C MET A 76 -5.21 6.31 -3.70
N HIS A 77 -6.41 6.50 -4.22
CA HIS A 77 -6.87 7.80 -4.69
C HIS A 77 -7.92 8.38 -3.75
N VAL A 78 -7.74 9.66 -3.40
CA VAL A 78 -8.66 10.43 -2.58
C VAL A 78 -9.16 11.59 -3.43
N SER A 79 -10.46 11.70 -3.62
CA SER A 79 -11.08 12.81 -4.38
C SER A 79 -12.08 13.53 -3.49
N PHE A 80 -11.98 14.85 -3.39
CA PHE A 80 -12.92 15.69 -2.64
C PHE A 80 -13.58 16.69 -3.59
N SER A 81 -14.90 16.78 -3.52
CA SER A 81 -15.71 17.76 -4.24
C SER A 81 -16.63 18.50 -3.27
N SER A 82 -16.74 19.82 -3.42
CA SER A 82 -17.78 20.62 -2.75
C SER A 82 -18.70 21.33 -3.74
N ASP A 83 -19.96 21.54 -3.34
CA ASP A 83 -20.97 22.18 -4.18
C ASP A 83 -20.93 23.73 -4.08
N PHE A 84 -21.97 24.44 -4.51
CA PHE A 84 -21.99 25.91 -4.50
C PHE A 84 -22.46 26.53 -3.16
N SER A 85 -22.77 25.74 -2.14
CA SER A 85 -23.38 26.15 -0.88
C SER A 85 -22.87 25.36 0.33
N ILE A 86 -23.46 25.63 1.52
CA ILE A 86 -23.23 24.98 2.83
C ILE A 86 -21.81 24.48 3.09
N GLN A 87 -21.08 25.28 3.85
CA GLN A 87 -19.68 25.01 4.14
C GLN A 87 -19.55 24.32 5.49
N LYS A 88 -18.57 23.43 5.57
CA LYS A 88 -18.14 22.75 6.80
C LYS A 88 -16.63 22.78 6.88
N LYS A 89 -16.10 22.44 8.05
CA LYS A 89 -14.65 22.47 8.35
C LYS A 89 -13.79 21.58 7.44
N GLY A 90 -14.38 20.61 6.73
CA GLY A 90 -13.63 19.71 5.86
C GLY A 90 -13.05 18.51 6.61
N PHE A 91 -11.81 18.14 6.28
CA PHE A 91 -11.18 16.96 6.85
C PHE A 91 -9.68 17.10 7.11
N ASN A 92 -9.20 16.31 8.06
CA ASN A 92 -7.79 16.07 8.35
C ASN A 92 -7.53 14.56 8.33
N ALA A 93 -6.65 14.14 7.42
CA ALA A 93 -6.27 12.75 7.26
C ALA A 93 -4.76 12.56 7.38
N SER A 94 -4.35 11.47 8.00
CA SER A 94 -2.98 10.95 7.98
C SER A 94 -2.96 9.61 7.27
N TYR A 95 -1.83 9.24 6.69
CA TYR A 95 -1.67 7.91 6.11
C TYR A 95 -0.28 7.36 6.42
N ILE A 96 -0.22 6.04 6.54
CA ILE A 96 1.02 5.29 6.72
C ILE A 96 1.15 4.21 5.65
N ARG A 97 2.37 3.71 5.50
CA ARG A 97 2.67 2.58 4.63
C ARG A 97 2.72 1.33 5.49
N VAL A 98 1.94 0.31 5.16
CA VAL A 98 1.90 -0.96 5.89
C VAL A 98 2.52 -2.03 5.01
N ALA A 99 3.57 -2.68 5.50
CA ALA A 99 4.21 -3.77 4.76
C ALA A 99 3.22 -4.93 4.62
N VAL A 100 3.08 -5.47 3.40
CA VAL A 100 2.28 -6.66 3.16
C VAL A 100 3.00 -7.86 3.74
N SER A 101 2.29 -8.65 4.54
CA SER A 101 2.84 -9.88 5.10
C SER A 101 3.08 -10.90 3.98
N LEU A 102 4.32 -11.38 3.87
CA LEU A 102 4.68 -12.44 2.94
C LEU A 102 4.14 -13.82 3.36
N ARG A 103 3.55 -13.95 4.56
CA ARG A 103 3.11 -15.26 5.10
C ARG A 103 2.12 -16.01 4.20
N ASN A 104 1.38 -15.29 3.34
CA ASN A 104 0.41 -15.86 2.40
C ASN A 104 0.68 -15.46 0.94
N GLN A 105 1.86 -14.90 0.64
CA GLN A 105 2.23 -14.56 -0.74
C GLN A 105 3.16 -15.61 -1.33
N LYS A 106 2.88 -16.00 -2.58
CA LYS A 106 3.79 -16.84 -3.36
C LYS A 106 4.84 -15.97 -4.03
N VAL A 107 6.10 -16.34 -3.90
CA VAL A 107 7.21 -15.69 -4.61
C VAL A 107 7.54 -16.52 -5.84
N ILE A 108 7.57 -15.87 -7.01
CA ILE A 108 8.02 -16.50 -8.25
C ILE A 108 9.52 -16.20 -8.39
N LEU A 109 10.34 -17.26 -8.43
CA LEU A 109 11.78 -17.13 -8.63
C LEU A 109 12.08 -16.78 -10.10
N PRO A 110 13.07 -15.92 -10.37
CA PRO A 110 13.45 -15.55 -11.73
C PRO A 110 14.02 -16.75 -12.51
N GLN A 111 13.78 -16.77 -13.82
CA GLN A 111 14.25 -17.85 -14.71
C GLN A 111 15.67 -17.63 -15.25
N THR A 112 16.24 -16.43 -15.09
CA THR A 112 17.60 -16.10 -15.54
C THR A 112 18.45 -15.65 -14.35
N SER A 113 19.75 -15.98 -14.37
CA SER A 113 20.72 -15.62 -13.32
C SER A 113 20.89 -14.11 -13.12
N ASP A 114 20.60 -13.33 -14.16
CA ASP A 114 20.86 -11.89 -14.20
C ASP A 114 19.69 -11.07 -13.62
N ALA A 115 18.54 -11.71 -13.38
CA ALA A 115 17.41 -11.08 -12.72
C ALA A 115 17.49 -11.38 -11.22
N TYR A 116 17.79 -10.34 -10.43
CA TYR A 116 17.67 -10.26 -8.96
C TYR A 116 17.47 -11.60 -8.24
N GLN A 117 18.55 -12.17 -7.71
CA GLN A 117 18.41 -13.22 -6.70
C GLN A 117 17.53 -12.67 -5.57
N VAL A 118 16.44 -13.37 -5.24
CA VAL A 118 15.64 -13.08 -4.04
C VAL A 118 16.52 -13.44 -2.85
N SER A 119 17.39 -12.51 -2.46
CA SER A 119 18.30 -12.66 -1.34
C SER A 119 17.55 -12.37 -0.05
N VAL A 120 17.96 -13.03 1.03
CA VAL A 120 17.59 -12.59 2.38
C VAL A 120 17.93 -11.10 2.51
N ALA A 121 17.00 -10.30 3.05
CA ALA A 121 17.21 -8.87 3.20
C ALA A 121 18.56 -8.59 3.89
N LYS A 122 19.31 -7.58 3.40
CA LYS A 122 20.63 -7.20 3.95
C LYS A 122 20.62 -6.94 5.46
N SER A 123 19.45 -6.69 6.05
CA SER A 123 19.23 -6.50 7.49
C SER A 123 19.26 -7.79 8.31
N VAL A 124 19.37 -8.97 7.70
CA VAL A 124 19.44 -10.26 8.39
C VAL A 124 20.88 -10.75 8.40
N SER A 125 21.49 -10.78 9.58
CA SER A 125 22.81 -11.39 9.78
C SER A 125 22.63 -12.88 10.09
N ILE A 126 23.16 -13.74 9.22
CA ILE A 126 23.22 -15.19 9.46
C ILE A 126 24.53 -15.46 10.23
N PRO A 127 24.47 -16.02 11.46
CA PRO A 127 25.68 -16.35 12.23
C PRO A 127 26.41 -17.55 11.63
N GLU A 128 27.58 -17.90 12.17
CA GLU A 128 28.24 -19.16 11.83
C GLU A 128 27.34 -20.34 12.25
N LEU A 129 26.99 -21.19 11.29
CA LEU A 129 26.05 -22.30 11.50
C LEU A 129 26.81 -23.62 11.58
N SER A 130 26.70 -24.32 12.71
CA SER A 130 27.13 -25.74 12.82
C SER A 130 26.05 -26.71 12.33
N ALA A 131 24.78 -26.30 12.36
CA ALA A 131 23.62 -26.99 11.80
C ALA A 131 22.48 -25.98 11.58
N PHE A 132 21.59 -26.23 10.60
CA PHE A 132 20.38 -25.44 10.40
C PHE A 132 19.27 -26.26 9.73
N THR A 133 18.04 -25.77 9.85
CA THR A 133 16.86 -26.32 9.18
C THR A 133 16.21 -25.21 8.35
N LEU A 134 15.96 -25.50 7.08
CA LEU A 134 15.25 -24.60 6.15
C LEU A 134 13.93 -25.26 5.75
N CYS A 135 12.82 -24.55 5.95
CA CYS A 135 11.48 -25.01 5.59
C CYS A 135 10.85 -24.04 4.58
N PHE A 136 10.42 -24.55 3.43
CA PHE A 136 9.65 -23.81 2.44
C PHE A 136 8.75 -24.76 1.65
N GLU A 137 7.68 -24.22 1.07
CA GLU A 137 6.85 -24.92 0.09
C GLU A 137 7.20 -24.41 -1.30
N ALA A 138 7.47 -25.32 -2.24
CA ALA A 138 7.79 -24.97 -3.61
C ALA A 138 6.98 -25.81 -4.60
N THR A 139 6.59 -25.20 -5.70
CA THR A 139 5.94 -25.87 -6.84
C THR A 139 6.68 -25.49 -8.11
N LYS A 140 7.15 -26.48 -8.88
CA LYS A 140 7.81 -26.24 -10.16
C LYS A 140 6.77 -25.79 -11.20
N VAL A 141 7.10 -24.75 -11.97
CA VAL A 141 6.28 -24.25 -13.08
C VAL A 141 7.14 -24.27 -14.34
N GLY A 142 6.86 -25.18 -15.29
CA GLY A 142 7.61 -25.30 -16.56
C GLY A 142 7.75 -26.75 -17.05
N HIS A 143 8.31 -26.92 -18.25
CA HIS A 143 8.53 -28.24 -18.86
C HIS A 143 9.53 -29.08 -18.06
N GLU A 144 9.19 -30.35 -17.89
CA GLU A 144 9.97 -31.37 -17.20
C GLU A 144 11.18 -31.73 -18.07
N ASP A 145 12.39 -31.35 -17.61
CA ASP A 145 13.66 -32.09 -17.79
C ASP A 145 14.91 -31.29 -17.36
N ASN A 146 14.79 -29.98 -17.08
CA ASN A 146 15.92 -29.21 -16.55
C ASN A 146 16.03 -29.30 -15.02
N ASP A 147 17.29 -29.44 -14.56
CA ASP A 147 17.70 -29.25 -13.18
C ASP A 147 17.31 -27.84 -12.71
N TRP A 148 16.89 -27.74 -11.44
CA TRP A 148 16.45 -26.47 -10.84
C TRP A 148 16.99 -26.33 -9.43
N THR A 149 17.29 -25.10 -9.03
CA THR A 149 17.77 -24.77 -7.67
C THR A 149 16.70 -23.99 -6.93
N ALA A 150 16.25 -24.50 -5.78
CA ALA A 150 15.26 -23.84 -4.93
C ALA A 150 15.85 -22.74 -4.04
N PHE A 151 17.05 -23.01 -3.53
CA PHE A 151 17.78 -22.15 -2.61
C PHE A 151 19.28 -22.42 -2.77
N SER A 152 20.10 -21.38 -2.63
CA SER A 152 21.55 -21.51 -2.52
C SER A 152 22.05 -20.58 -1.43
N TYR A 153 23.12 -21.00 -0.75
CA TYR A 153 23.85 -20.18 0.20
C TYR A 153 25.29 -20.04 -0.29
N SER A 154 25.79 -18.81 -0.34
CA SER A 154 27.17 -18.51 -0.71
C SER A 154 27.80 -17.59 0.32
N ASN A 155 29.13 -17.67 0.47
CA ASN A 155 29.86 -16.79 1.36
C ASN A 155 30.09 -15.41 0.72
N ALA A 156 30.57 -14.44 1.52
CA ALA A 156 30.84 -13.07 1.07
C ALA A 156 31.92 -12.94 -0.04
N SER A 157 32.65 -14.02 -0.35
CA SER A 157 33.63 -14.05 -1.43
C SER A 157 32.99 -14.28 -2.81
N PHE A 158 31.75 -14.80 -2.85
CA PHE A 158 31.03 -15.09 -4.10
C PHE A 158 30.45 -13.84 -4.76
N THR A 159 30.23 -12.76 -4.00
CA THR A 159 29.75 -11.46 -4.50
C THR A 159 30.72 -10.75 -5.44
N GLN A 160 31.96 -11.23 -5.58
CA GLN A 160 32.97 -10.64 -6.47
C GLN A 160 32.97 -11.20 -7.91
N LEU A 161 32.18 -12.24 -8.20
CA LEU A 161 32.03 -12.83 -9.54
C LEU A 161 30.83 -12.29 -10.33
N LEU A 162 30.05 -11.36 -9.75
CA LEU A 162 28.82 -10.81 -10.32
C LEU A 162 28.86 -9.28 -10.46
N SER A 163 30.04 -8.66 -10.42
CA SER A 163 30.24 -7.22 -10.69
C SER A 163 30.69 -6.96 -12.12
#